data_AF-A0AAW2NLB8-F1
#
_entry.id   AF-A0AAW2NLB8-F1
#
_cell.length_a   1.000
_cell.length_b   1.000
_cell.length_c   1.000
_cell.angle_alpha   90.00
_cell.angle_beta   90.00
_cell.angle_gamma   90.00
#
_symmetry.space_group_name_H-M   'P 1'
#
loop_
_entity.id
_entity.type
_entity.pdbx_description
1 polymer ?
#
loop_
_entity_poly.entity_id
_entity_poly.type
_entity_poly.pdbx_seq_one_letter_code
_entity_poly.pdbx_strand_id
1 'polypeptide(L)'
;MDSSYAPLLEKIRIPQPSLQKLAVISIFDKFRSAQPSNHGQDAVSRCLRSASPAVVDQSTRELCRLVKDSKLDISTALLELQSALEDSPSPQFTGVFIKAIGLLTRLGFEEKPHSFRFNSSENHPFVKILSCGTEVQGELVKQVIVFMTKCKHLGMEAICDFLGPFLNYCIVKVPSSSSSSAFVRNLMSTMAAFCCSFPLEAVPIIKLLTCRLKYFPSNNAEVSLIVA
;
A
#
# COMPACT_ATOMS: atom_id res chain seq x y z
N MET A 1 -19.44 -12.14 27.65
CA MET A 1 -20.17 -11.50 26.53
C MET A 1 -19.71 -12.20 25.26
N ASP A 2 -20.46 -13.21 24.83
CA ASP A 2 -20.11 -14.03 23.68
C ASP A 2 -20.33 -13.22 22.40
N SER A 3 -19.23 -12.73 21.83
CA SER A 3 -19.23 -12.21 20.47
C SER A 3 -19.73 -13.32 19.56
N SER A 4 -20.77 -13.05 18.77
CA SER A 4 -21.32 -14.02 17.82
C SER A 4 -20.32 -14.47 16.73
N TYR A 5 -19.10 -13.92 16.73
CA TYR A 5 -17.95 -14.33 15.92
C TYR A 5 -17.04 -15.34 16.62
N ALA A 6 -17.14 -15.49 17.95
CA ALA A 6 -16.31 -16.40 18.75
C ALA A 6 -16.17 -17.82 18.16
N PRO A 7 -17.26 -18.53 17.77
CA PRO A 7 -17.11 -19.88 17.23
C PRO A 7 -16.35 -19.91 15.90
N LEU A 8 -16.44 -18.86 15.08
CA LEU A 8 -15.67 -18.75 13.84
C LEU A 8 -14.20 -18.40 14.12
N LEU A 9 -13.97 -17.56 15.13
CA LEU A 9 -12.63 -17.18 15.58
C LEU A 9 -11.87 -18.34 16.24
N GLU A 10 -12.56 -19.31 16.85
CA GLU A 10 -11.94 -20.57 17.28
C GLU A 10 -11.59 -21.46 16.08
N LYS A 11 -12.45 -21.51 15.04
CA LYS A 11 -12.18 -22.30 13.83
C LYS A 11 -10.93 -21.84 13.07
N ILE A 12 -10.62 -20.53 13.06
CA ILE A 12 -9.38 -20.05 12.43
C ILE A 12 -8.11 -20.45 13.18
N ARG A 13 -8.20 -20.88 14.44
CA ARG A 13 -7.04 -21.36 15.23
C ARG A 13 -6.68 -22.81 14.92
N ILE A 14 -7.61 -23.57 14.34
CA ILE A 14 -7.37 -24.96 13.94
C ILE A 14 -6.36 -24.94 12.79
N PRO A 15 -5.23 -25.67 12.86
CA PRO A 15 -4.14 -25.62 11.87
C PRO A 15 -4.49 -26.40 10.58
N GLN A 16 -5.68 -26.18 10.04
CA GLN A 16 -6.18 -26.78 8.80
C GLN A 16 -6.54 -25.65 7.82
N PRO A 17 -5.69 -25.38 6.80
CA PRO A 17 -5.85 -24.21 5.93
C PRO A 17 -7.21 -24.08 5.23
N SER A 18 -7.82 -25.18 4.80
CA SER A 18 -9.14 -25.17 4.16
C SER A 18 -10.24 -24.72 5.13
N LEU A 19 -10.23 -25.25 6.36
CA LEU A 19 -11.17 -24.86 7.40
C LEU A 19 -10.98 -23.41 7.83
N GLN A 20 -9.72 -22.97 7.98
CA GLN A 20 -9.38 -21.58 8.28
C GLN A 20 -9.94 -20.62 7.22
N LYS A 21 -9.74 -20.91 5.94
CA LYS A 21 -10.27 -20.09 4.84
C LYS A 21 -11.79 -20.01 4.87
N LEU A 22 -12.48 -21.13 5.05
CA LEU A 22 -13.94 -21.16 5.16
C LEU A 22 -14.46 -20.36 6.36
N ALA A 23 -13.78 -20.44 7.50
CA ALA A 23 -14.11 -19.66 8.69
C ALA A 23 -13.92 -18.15 8.44
N VAL A 24 -12.81 -17.75 7.80
CA VAL A 24 -12.60 -16.34 7.40
C VAL A 24 -13.71 -15.86 6.46
N ILE A 25 -14.02 -16.61 5.40
CA ILE A 25 -15.11 -16.25 4.46
C ILE A 25 -16.42 -16.04 5.24
N SER A 26 -16.75 -16.95 6.16
CA SER A 26 -17.96 -16.85 6.99
C SER A 26 -17.96 -15.62 7.91
N ILE A 27 -16.80 -15.24 8.46
CA ILE A 27 -16.65 -14.01 9.27
C ILE A 27 -16.94 -12.79 8.41
N PHE A 28 -16.36 -12.71 7.22
CA PHE A 28 -16.53 -11.56 6.32
C PHE A 28 -17.92 -11.49 5.69
N ASP A 29 -18.55 -12.62 5.37
CA ASP A 29 -19.94 -12.66 4.90
C ASP A 29 -20.92 -12.21 6.00
N LYS A 30 -20.65 -12.58 7.25
CA LYS A 30 -21.41 -12.09 8.41
C LYS A 30 -21.18 -10.60 8.64
N PHE A 31 -19.94 -10.13 8.55
CA PHE A 31 -19.63 -8.70 8.63
C PHE A 31 -20.36 -7.90 7.55
N ARG A 32 -20.41 -8.42 6.32
CA ARG A 32 -21.10 -7.80 5.17
C ARG A 32 -22.61 -7.64 5.41
N SER A 33 -23.24 -8.62 6.04
CA SER A 33 -24.69 -8.70 6.20
C SER A 33 -25.20 -8.06 7.49
N ALA A 34 -24.34 -7.88 8.48
CA ALA A 34 -24.68 -7.27 9.76
C ALA A 34 -24.64 -5.73 9.68
N GLN A 35 -25.30 -5.07 10.63
CA GLN A 35 -25.08 -3.65 10.87
C GLN A 35 -23.64 -3.39 11.36
N PRO A 36 -23.04 -2.23 11.04
CA PRO A 36 -21.72 -1.86 11.53
C PRO A 36 -21.64 -2.00 13.06
N SER A 37 -20.68 -2.79 13.54
CA SER A 37 -20.51 -3.06 14.97
C SER A 37 -19.04 -3.25 15.34
N ASN A 38 -18.68 -2.86 16.56
CA ASN A 38 -17.32 -3.00 17.09
C ASN A 38 -16.86 -4.46 17.11
N HIS A 39 -17.78 -5.40 17.37
CA HIS A 39 -17.48 -6.84 17.34
C HIS A 39 -17.13 -7.36 15.95
N GLY A 40 -17.75 -6.81 14.91
CA GLY A 40 -17.42 -7.16 13.52
C GLY A 40 -16.04 -6.63 13.13
N GLN A 41 -15.75 -5.38 13.49
CA GLN A 41 -14.44 -4.77 13.25
C GLN A 41 -13.34 -5.54 13.99
N ASP A 42 -13.54 -5.85 15.28
CA ASP A 42 -12.61 -6.68 16.06
C ASP A 42 -12.37 -8.05 15.40
N ALA A 43 -13.41 -8.71 14.91
CA ALA A 43 -13.26 -10.00 14.22
C ALA A 43 -12.40 -9.89 12.96
N VAL A 44 -12.60 -8.84 12.14
CA VAL A 44 -11.77 -8.56 10.95
C VAL A 44 -10.32 -8.29 11.36
N SER A 45 -10.12 -7.40 12.32
CA SER A 45 -8.82 -7.02 12.86
C SER A 45 -8.05 -8.23 13.41
N ARG A 46 -8.73 -9.15 14.10
CA ARG A 46 -8.15 -10.42 14.59
C ARG A 46 -7.76 -11.38 13.47
N CYS A 47 -8.52 -11.41 12.37
CA CYS A 47 -8.15 -12.25 11.23
C CYS A 47 -6.91 -11.71 10.51
N LEU A 48 -6.80 -10.38 10.35
CA LEU A 48 -5.62 -9.74 9.75
C LEU A 48 -4.36 -9.93 10.60
N ARG A 49 -4.47 -9.93 11.93
CA ARG A 49 -3.34 -10.17 12.86
C ARG A 49 -3.09 -11.66 13.18
N SER A 50 -3.69 -12.58 12.42
CA SER A 50 -3.50 -14.01 12.64
C SER A 50 -2.07 -14.45 12.32
N ALA A 51 -1.55 -15.40 13.10
CA ALA A 51 -0.27 -16.05 12.80
C ALA A 51 -0.35 -17.05 11.62
N SER A 52 -1.56 -17.38 11.15
CA SER A 52 -1.74 -18.32 10.03
C SER A 52 -1.67 -17.58 8.67
N PRO A 53 -0.76 -17.98 7.76
CA PRO A 53 -0.70 -17.43 6.40
C PRO A 53 -2.00 -17.59 5.62
N ALA A 54 -2.71 -18.71 5.80
CA ALA A 54 -3.96 -18.97 5.11
C ALA A 54 -5.08 -18.02 5.57
N VAL A 55 -5.07 -17.65 6.85
CA VAL A 55 -6.03 -16.69 7.43
C VAL A 55 -5.72 -15.28 6.91
N VAL A 56 -4.45 -14.84 6.95
CA VAL A 56 -4.06 -13.50 6.50
C VAL A 56 -4.32 -13.30 4.99
N ASP A 57 -3.90 -14.26 4.15
CA ASP A 57 -4.15 -14.18 2.69
C ASP A 57 -5.65 -14.11 2.39
N GLN A 58 -6.47 -14.97 2.99
CA GLN A 58 -7.92 -14.91 2.76
C GLN A 58 -8.53 -13.60 3.30
N SER A 59 -8.10 -13.14 4.48
CA SER A 59 -8.67 -11.94 5.11
C SER A 59 -8.40 -10.68 4.28
N THR A 60 -7.19 -10.54 3.75
CA THR A 60 -6.85 -9.40 2.88
C THR A 60 -7.65 -9.42 1.58
N ARG A 61 -7.89 -10.60 0.98
CA ARG A 61 -8.77 -10.75 -0.19
C ARG A 61 -10.22 -10.35 0.13
N GLU A 62 -10.74 -10.84 1.25
CA GLU A 62 -12.11 -10.55 1.67
C GLU A 62 -12.31 -9.08 2.02
N LEU A 63 -11.33 -8.44 2.67
CA LEU A 63 -11.37 -7.01 2.95
C LEU A 63 -11.39 -6.19 1.66
N CYS A 64 -10.55 -6.53 0.68
CA CYS A 64 -10.55 -5.87 -0.63
C CYS A 64 -11.88 -6.10 -1.38
N ARG A 65 -12.48 -7.29 -1.21
CA ARG A 65 -13.81 -7.61 -1.78
C ARG A 65 -14.90 -6.74 -1.15
N LEU A 66 -14.90 -6.52 0.16
CA LEU A 66 -15.86 -5.63 0.82
C LEU A 66 -15.80 -4.21 0.27
N VAL A 67 -14.61 -3.68 0.04
CA VAL A 67 -14.42 -2.36 -0.58
C VAL A 67 -14.97 -2.33 -1.99
N LYS A 68 -14.60 -3.33 -2.82
CA LYS A 68 -15.05 -3.43 -4.21
C LYS A 68 -16.57 -3.53 -4.32
N ASP A 69 -17.22 -4.21 -3.37
CA ASP A 69 -18.67 -4.36 -3.29
C ASP A 69 -19.38 -3.14 -2.66
N SER A 70 -18.63 -2.07 -2.36
CA SER A 70 -19.11 -0.86 -1.67
C SER A 70 -19.75 -1.16 -0.29
N LYS A 71 -19.25 -2.19 0.39
CA LYS A 71 -19.69 -2.62 1.73
C LYS A 71 -18.78 -2.11 2.85
N LEU A 72 -17.61 -1.60 2.49
CA LEU A 72 -16.66 -0.98 3.41
C LEU A 72 -16.00 0.21 2.71
N ASP A 73 -15.84 1.31 3.45
CA ASP A 73 -15.12 2.49 2.96
C ASP A 73 -13.62 2.19 2.77
N ILE A 74 -13.04 2.78 1.72
CA ILE A 74 -11.63 2.61 1.35
C ILE A 74 -10.70 3.09 2.46
N SER A 75 -11.00 4.22 3.09
CA SER A 75 -10.15 4.79 4.14
C SER A 75 -10.12 3.87 5.36
N THR A 76 -11.28 3.31 5.72
CA THR A 76 -11.38 2.32 6.81
C THR A 76 -10.57 1.06 6.50
N ALA A 77 -10.71 0.51 5.30
CA ALA A 77 -9.98 -0.69 4.90
C ALA A 77 -8.46 -0.47 4.81
N LEU A 78 -8.03 0.71 4.33
CA LEU A 78 -6.62 1.10 4.33
C LEU A 78 -6.07 1.17 5.76
N LEU A 79 -6.83 1.73 6.71
CA LEU A 79 -6.43 1.84 8.10
C LEU A 79 -6.26 0.46 8.76
N GLU A 80 -7.20 -0.47 8.52
CA GLU A 80 -7.09 -1.85 9.03
C GLU A 80 -5.84 -2.57 8.48
N LEU A 81 -5.54 -2.43 7.18
CA LEU A 81 -4.35 -3.04 6.59
C LEU A 81 -3.06 -2.38 7.06
N GLN A 82 -3.06 -1.06 7.24
CA GLN A 82 -1.90 -0.31 7.74
C GLN A 82 -1.59 -0.71 9.18
N SER A 83 -2.60 -0.76 10.05
CA SER A 83 -2.41 -1.23 11.43
C SER A 83 -1.93 -2.68 11.47
N ALA A 84 -2.48 -3.56 10.63
CA ALA A 84 -2.01 -4.94 10.54
C ALA A 84 -0.55 -5.06 10.03
N LEU A 85 -0.15 -4.18 9.11
CA LEU A 85 1.23 -4.11 8.62
C LEU A 85 2.20 -3.61 9.70
N GLU A 86 1.83 -2.55 10.42
CA GLU A 86 2.61 -1.98 11.53
C GLU A 86 2.78 -2.98 12.69
N ASP A 87 1.73 -3.73 13.02
CA ASP A 87 1.72 -4.72 14.10
C ASP A 87 2.30 -6.08 13.70
N SER A 88 2.58 -6.32 12.41
CA SER A 88 2.94 -7.66 11.91
C SER A 88 4.33 -8.08 12.39
N PRO A 89 4.45 -9.11 13.25
CA PRO A 89 5.75 -9.57 13.73
C PRO A 89 6.50 -10.40 12.69
N SER A 90 5.82 -10.78 11.59
CA SER A 90 6.36 -11.72 10.61
C SER A 90 6.59 -11.05 9.24
N PRO A 91 7.83 -11.02 8.74
CA PRO A 91 8.16 -10.49 7.41
C PRO A 91 7.42 -11.20 6.27
N GLN A 92 6.94 -12.43 6.50
CA GLN A 92 6.26 -13.22 5.48
C GLN A 92 4.88 -12.66 5.10
N PHE A 93 4.27 -11.83 5.95
CA PHE A 93 2.96 -11.21 5.71
C PHE A 93 3.06 -9.81 5.14
N THR A 94 4.18 -9.13 5.35
CA THR A 94 4.46 -7.77 4.86
C THR A 94 4.11 -7.62 3.39
N GLY A 95 4.55 -8.54 2.53
CA GLY A 95 4.26 -8.50 1.10
C GLY A 95 2.76 -8.64 0.77
N VAL A 96 1.98 -9.37 1.57
CA VAL A 96 0.53 -9.53 1.38
C VAL A 96 -0.19 -8.22 1.71
N PHE A 97 0.14 -7.59 2.84
CA PHE A 97 -0.46 -6.31 3.23
C PHE A 97 -0.10 -5.19 2.24
N ILE A 98 1.17 -5.09 1.82
CA ILE A 98 1.60 -4.08 0.84
C ILE A 98 0.84 -4.23 -0.49
N LYS A 99 0.64 -5.47 -0.97
CA LYS A 99 -0.15 -5.74 -2.18
C LYS A 99 -1.62 -5.37 -2.00
N ALA A 100 -2.21 -5.68 -0.84
CA ALA A 100 -3.59 -5.33 -0.53
C ALA A 100 -3.78 -3.80 -0.45
N ILE A 101 -2.87 -3.08 0.22
CA ILE A 101 -2.85 -1.61 0.28
C ILE A 101 -2.69 -1.03 -1.14
N GLY A 102 -1.78 -1.58 -1.95
CA GLY A 102 -1.60 -1.18 -3.34
C GLY A 102 -2.87 -1.35 -4.18
N LEU A 103 -3.59 -2.46 -4.00
CA LEU A 103 -4.88 -2.71 -4.64
C LEU A 103 -5.95 -1.71 -4.20
N LEU A 104 -6.11 -1.48 -2.89
CA LEU A 104 -7.09 -0.50 -2.39
C LEU A 104 -6.77 0.93 -2.83
N THR A 105 -5.49 1.29 -2.85
CA THR A 105 -5.01 2.58 -3.34
C THR A 105 -5.37 2.76 -4.81
N ARG A 106 -5.18 1.70 -5.62
CA ARG A 106 -5.60 1.70 -7.03
C ARG A 106 -7.11 1.87 -7.16
N LEU A 107 -7.90 1.10 -6.42
CA LEU A 107 -9.37 1.17 -6.48
C LEU A 107 -9.88 2.57 -6.12
N GLY A 108 -9.34 3.17 -5.05
CA GLY A 108 -9.71 4.53 -4.65
C GLY A 108 -9.32 5.58 -5.68
N PHE A 109 -8.15 5.43 -6.30
CA PHE A 109 -7.73 6.30 -7.39
C PHE A 109 -8.59 6.12 -8.64
N GLU A 110 -8.91 4.88 -9.03
CA GLU A 110 -9.78 4.58 -10.18
C GLU A 110 -11.19 5.15 -10.00
N GLU A 111 -11.74 5.11 -8.78
CA GLU A 111 -13.06 5.68 -8.48
C GLU A 111 -13.04 7.22 -8.55
N LYS A 112 -11.96 7.85 -8.07
CA LYS A 112 -11.85 9.29 -7.85
C LYS A 112 -10.47 9.85 -8.21
N PRO A 113 -10.03 9.86 -9.49
CA PRO A 113 -8.63 10.14 -9.85
C PRO A 113 -8.11 11.51 -9.40
N HIS A 114 -8.98 12.52 -9.37
CA HIS A 114 -8.58 13.89 -9.02
C HIS A 114 -8.84 14.26 -7.55
N SER A 115 -9.74 13.54 -6.86
CA SER A 115 -10.13 13.83 -5.48
C SER A 115 -9.67 12.79 -4.46
N PHE A 116 -9.09 11.67 -4.91
CA PHE A 116 -8.41 10.69 -4.05
C PHE A 116 -7.06 11.25 -3.58
N ARG A 117 -7.15 12.20 -2.65
CA ARG A 117 -6.04 12.93 -2.05
C ARG A 117 -6.09 12.79 -0.54
N PHE A 118 -4.93 12.91 0.09
CA PHE A 118 -4.79 12.83 1.54
C PHE A 118 -4.39 14.19 2.09
N ASN A 119 -5.01 14.60 3.20
CA ASN A 119 -4.84 15.93 3.79
C ASN A 119 -3.39 16.21 4.26
N SER A 120 -2.60 15.17 4.49
CA SER A 120 -1.17 15.25 4.79
C SER A 120 -0.40 14.19 4.00
N SER A 121 0.88 14.45 3.73
CA SER A 121 1.76 13.46 3.10
C SER A 121 1.92 12.21 3.97
N GLU A 122 1.85 12.33 5.29
CA GLU A 122 1.93 11.23 6.27
C GLU A 122 0.75 10.26 6.18
N ASN A 123 -0.40 10.71 5.65
CA ASN A 123 -1.57 9.87 5.41
C ASN A 123 -1.54 9.18 4.05
N HIS A 124 -0.57 9.47 3.19
CA HIS A 124 -0.44 8.84 1.89
C HIS A 124 -0.15 7.32 2.06
N PRO A 125 -0.88 6.41 1.40
CA PRO A 125 -0.75 4.96 1.59
C PRO A 125 0.68 4.43 1.40
N PHE A 126 1.38 4.92 0.38
CA PHE A 126 2.79 4.55 0.13
C PHE A 126 3.77 5.15 1.15
N VAL A 127 3.44 6.30 1.76
CA VAL A 127 4.25 6.87 2.86
C VAL A 127 4.05 6.03 4.11
N LYS A 128 2.81 5.65 4.43
CA LYS A 128 2.49 4.74 5.54
C LYS A 128 3.22 3.41 5.43
N ILE A 129 3.21 2.77 4.25
CA ILE A 129 3.99 1.56 4.00
C ILE A 129 5.48 1.80 4.28
N LEU A 130 6.05 2.86 3.71
CA LEU A 130 7.49 3.16 3.86
C LEU A 130 7.90 3.43 5.31
N SER A 131 7.00 3.98 6.13
CA SER A 131 7.25 4.23 7.55
C SER A 131 7.30 2.96 8.42
N CYS A 132 6.92 1.79 7.88
CA CYS A 132 6.92 0.53 8.64
C CYS A 132 8.32 -0.09 8.78
N GLY A 133 9.28 0.24 7.89
CA GLY A 133 10.62 -0.36 7.92
C GLY A 133 11.32 -0.38 6.57
N THR A 134 12.49 -1.02 6.50
CA THR A 134 13.26 -1.13 5.24
C THR A 134 12.86 -2.36 4.42
N GLU A 135 12.32 -3.39 5.06
CA GLU A 135 11.85 -4.63 4.45
C GLU A 135 10.67 -4.43 3.49
N VAL A 136 9.89 -3.37 3.69
CA VAL A 136 8.77 -3.00 2.80
C VAL A 136 9.22 -2.42 1.46
N GLN A 137 10.44 -1.90 1.38
CA GLN A 137 10.91 -1.03 0.29
C GLN A 137 10.86 -1.75 -1.07
N GLY A 138 11.31 -3.00 -1.12
CA GLY A 138 11.38 -3.77 -2.36
C GLY A 138 10.00 -4.03 -2.97
N GLU A 139 9.01 -4.36 -2.14
CA GLU A 139 7.64 -4.57 -2.61
C GLU A 139 6.94 -3.24 -2.90
N LEU A 140 7.23 -2.19 -2.14
CA LEU A 140 6.68 -0.85 -2.38
C LEU A 140 7.05 -0.31 -3.75
N VAL A 141 8.32 -0.44 -4.19
CA VAL A 141 8.73 -0.04 -5.56
C VAL A 141 7.87 -0.75 -6.60
N LYS A 142 7.64 -2.07 -6.46
CA LYS A 142 6.77 -2.81 -7.39
C LYS A 142 5.35 -2.29 -7.37
N GLN A 143 4.78 -1.98 -6.20
CA GLN A 143 3.42 -1.44 -6.11
C GLN A 143 3.29 -0.06 -6.76
N VAL A 144 4.30 0.81 -6.68
CA VAL A 144 4.31 2.10 -7.40
C VAL A 144 4.25 1.86 -8.91
N ILE A 145 5.05 0.95 -9.45
CA ILE A 145 5.05 0.65 -10.89
C ILE A 145 3.75 -0.03 -11.32
N VAL A 146 3.22 -0.95 -10.51
CA VAL A 146 1.90 -1.57 -10.77
C VAL A 146 0.81 -0.50 -10.80
N PHE A 147 0.82 0.44 -9.86
CA PHE A 147 -0.10 1.58 -9.83
C PHE A 147 0.00 2.41 -11.10
N MET A 148 1.20 2.86 -11.48
CA MET A 148 1.41 3.61 -12.73
C MET A 148 0.93 2.83 -13.96
N THR A 149 1.32 1.56 -14.08
CA THR A 149 0.97 0.71 -15.22
C THR A 149 -0.53 0.51 -15.35
N LYS A 150 -1.23 0.30 -14.23
CA LYS A 150 -2.66 -0.01 -14.23
C LYS A 150 -3.51 1.25 -14.34
N CYS A 151 -3.09 2.35 -13.75
CA CYS A 151 -3.84 3.61 -13.76
C CYS A 151 -3.55 4.51 -14.97
N LYS A 152 -2.51 4.26 -15.79
CA LYS A 152 -2.09 5.19 -16.86
C LYS A 152 -3.22 5.64 -17.81
N HIS A 153 -4.24 4.81 -18.01
CA HIS A 153 -5.41 5.12 -18.81
C HIS A 153 -6.25 6.30 -18.25
N LEU A 154 -6.05 6.67 -16.99
CA LEU A 154 -6.66 7.81 -16.30
C LEU A 154 -5.82 9.10 -16.42
N GLY A 155 -4.70 9.05 -17.14
CA GLY A 155 -3.79 10.17 -17.35
C GLY A 155 -2.62 10.19 -16.37
N MET A 156 -1.40 10.29 -16.92
CA MET A 156 -0.18 10.31 -16.10
C MET A 156 0.00 11.58 -15.27
N GLU A 157 -0.59 12.70 -15.64
CA GLU A 157 -0.54 13.91 -14.82
C GLU A 157 -1.23 13.68 -13.47
N ALA A 158 -2.41 13.07 -13.46
CA ALA A 158 -3.13 12.74 -12.22
C ALA A 158 -2.36 11.73 -11.35
N ILE A 159 -1.70 10.75 -11.98
CA ILE A 159 -0.82 9.80 -11.28
C ILE A 159 0.39 10.51 -10.67
N CYS A 160 1.01 11.43 -11.41
CA CYS A 160 2.14 12.21 -10.93
C CYS A 160 1.74 13.14 -9.77
N ASP A 161 0.56 13.74 -9.83
CA ASP A 161 -0.01 14.54 -8.73
C ASP A 161 -0.24 13.68 -7.48
N PHE A 162 -0.78 12.47 -7.65
CA PHE A 162 -0.97 11.52 -6.57
C PHE A 162 0.36 11.07 -5.94
N LEU A 163 1.35 10.71 -6.77
CA LEU A 163 2.65 10.24 -6.31
C LEU A 163 3.54 11.37 -5.74
N GLY A 164 3.24 12.63 -6.05
CA GLY A 164 4.03 13.79 -5.66
C GLY A 164 4.34 13.86 -4.16
N PRO A 165 3.33 13.82 -3.26
CA PRO A 165 3.55 13.78 -1.81
C PRO A 165 4.44 12.63 -1.34
N PHE A 166 4.29 11.44 -1.93
CA PHE A 166 5.12 10.28 -1.62
C PHE A 166 6.58 10.50 -2.03
N LEU A 167 6.83 10.98 -3.25
CA LEU A 167 8.20 11.27 -3.70
C LEU A 167 8.85 12.39 -2.88
N ASN A 168 8.09 13.43 -2.51
CA ASN A 168 8.58 14.47 -1.61
C ASN A 168 9.03 13.90 -0.27
N TYR A 169 8.23 12.99 0.31
CA TYR A 169 8.59 12.31 1.55
C TYR A 169 9.88 11.49 1.39
N CYS A 170 9.99 10.71 0.31
CA CYS A 170 11.17 9.92 0.00
C CYS A 170 12.45 10.77 -0.16
N ILE A 171 12.34 11.96 -0.72
CA ILE A 171 13.51 12.82 -0.98
C ILE A 171 13.88 13.65 0.24
N VAL A 172 12.90 14.13 1.02
CA VAL A 172 13.16 15.08 2.12
C VAL A 172 13.36 14.38 3.46
N LYS A 173 12.53 13.39 3.79
CA LYS A 173 12.46 12.81 5.15
C LYS A 173 13.27 11.53 5.30
N VAL A 174 13.41 10.77 4.22
CA VAL A 174 14.01 9.43 4.24
C VAL A 174 15.55 9.42 4.19
N PRO A 175 16.32 10.41 3.66
CA PRO A 175 17.78 10.26 3.44
C PRO A 175 18.74 10.11 4.65
N SER A 176 18.28 9.79 5.86
CA SER A 176 19.15 9.69 7.04
C SER A 176 20.02 8.42 7.11
N SER A 177 19.92 7.48 6.16
CA SER A 177 20.68 6.22 6.13
C SER A 177 21.09 5.77 4.72
N SER A 178 22.12 4.93 4.60
CA SER A 178 22.56 4.35 3.31
C SER A 178 21.51 3.44 2.65
N SER A 179 20.65 2.78 3.44
CA SER A 179 19.53 1.97 2.93
C SER A 179 18.47 2.86 2.28
N SER A 180 18.17 4.00 2.90
CA SER A 180 17.23 5.00 2.39
C SER A 180 17.64 5.57 1.03
N SER A 181 18.92 5.90 0.83
CA SER A 181 19.39 6.44 -0.45
C SER A 181 19.35 5.39 -1.57
N ALA A 182 19.67 4.13 -1.26
CA ALA A 182 19.55 3.02 -2.20
C ALA A 182 18.10 2.79 -2.65
N PHE A 183 17.13 2.92 -1.74
CA PHE A 183 15.71 2.85 -2.06
C PHE A 183 15.27 3.96 -3.03
N VAL A 184 15.60 5.22 -2.73
CA VAL A 184 15.22 6.35 -3.59
C VAL A 184 15.80 6.18 -4.99
N ARG A 185 17.08 5.78 -5.09
CA ARG A 185 17.73 5.50 -6.37
C ARG A 185 17.00 4.37 -7.11
N ASN A 186 16.69 3.26 -6.44
CA ASN A 186 15.98 2.14 -7.06
C ASN A 186 14.59 2.54 -7.57
N LEU A 187 13.83 3.31 -6.77
CA LEU A 187 12.52 3.82 -7.17
C LEU A 187 12.64 4.70 -8.42
N MET A 188 13.56 5.66 -8.43
CA MET A 188 13.80 6.54 -9.57
C MET A 188 14.22 5.77 -10.82
N SER A 189 15.19 4.86 -10.70
CA SER A 189 15.65 4.03 -11.81
C SER A 189 14.51 3.19 -12.39
N THR A 190 13.64 2.65 -11.54
CA THR A 190 12.50 1.84 -12.00
C THR A 190 11.44 2.71 -12.70
N MET A 191 11.18 3.93 -12.19
CA MET A 191 10.29 4.90 -12.86
C MET A 191 10.87 5.37 -14.21
N ALA A 192 12.19 5.56 -14.30
CA ALA A 192 12.87 5.88 -15.55
C ALA A 192 12.76 4.71 -16.55
N ALA A 193 12.95 3.47 -16.11
CA ALA A 193 12.75 2.28 -16.95
C ALA A 193 11.29 2.15 -17.44
N PHE A 194 10.32 2.54 -16.62
CA PHE A 194 8.92 2.63 -17.03
C PHE A 194 8.74 3.66 -18.17
N CYS A 195 9.39 4.83 -18.10
CA CYS A 195 9.35 5.82 -19.18
C CYS A 195 9.91 5.26 -20.50
N CYS A 196 10.98 4.48 -20.45
CA CYS A 196 11.53 3.81 -21.63
C CYS A 196 10.55 2.78 -22.24
N SER A 197 9.75 2.13 -21.39
CA SER A 197 8.74 1.15 -21.83
C SER A 197 7.46 1.82 -22.34
N PHE A 198 7.15 3.03 -21.89
CA PHE A 198 5.97 3.81 -22.26
C PHE A 198 6.35 5.26 -22.60
N PRO A 199 6.96 5.53 -23.77
CA PRO A 199 7.51 6.85 -24.09
C PRO A 199 6.46 7.97 -24.11
N LEU A 200 5.21 7.67 -24.50
CA LEU A 200 4.10 8.63 -24.49
C LEU A 200 3.75 9.13 -23.08
N GLU A 201 4.07 8.33 -22.07
CA GLU A 201 3.80 8.61 -20.66
C GLU A 201 4.99 9.28 -19.95
N ALA A 202 6.12 9.44 -20.64
CA ALA A 202 7.38 9.83 -20.03
C ALA A 202 7.41 11.29 -19.58
N VAL A 203 6.78 12.20 -20.33
CA VAL A 203 6.91 13.66 -20.10
C VAL A 203 6.46 14.07 -18.68
N PRO A 204 5.27 13.68 -18.19
CA PRO A 204 4.84 14.01 -16.82
C PRO A 204 5.77 13.41 -15.75
N ILE A 205 6.27 12.20 -15.98
CA ILE A 205 7.15 11.50 -15.03
C ILE A 205 8.51 12.19 -14.96
N ILE A 206 9.11 12.51 -16.10
CA ILE A 206 10.39 13.23 -16.16
C ILE A 206 10.24 14.60 -15.50
N LYS A 207 9.14 15.32 -15.77
CA LYS A 207 8.85 16.60 -15.11
C LYS A 207 8.77 16.44 -13.59
N LEU A 208 8.05 15.42 -13.10
CA LEU A 208 7.95 15.12 -11.68
C LEU A 208 9.32 14.85 -11.05
N LEU A 209 10.17 14.04 -11.70
CA LEU A 209 11.50 13.70 -11.19
C LEU A 209 12.45 14.90 -11.22
N THR A 210 12.53 15.61 -12.35
CA THR A 210 13.43 16.77 -12.53
C THR A 210 13.08 17.91 -11.58
N CYS A 211 11.79 18.21 -11.38
CA CYS A 211 11.37 19.27 -10.45
C CYS A 211 11.71 18.96 -8.99
N ARG A 212 12.13 17.74 -8.65
CA ARG A 212 12.48 17.33 -7.29
C ARG A 212 13.98 17.11 -7.08
N LEU A 213 14.79 17.19 -8.14
CA LEU A 213 16.26 17.15 -8.07
C LEU A 213 16.83 18.21 -7.12
N LYS A 214 16.19 19.38 -7.04
CA LYS A 214 16.59 20.48 -6.15
C LYS A 214 16.53 20.17 -4.65
N TYR A 215 15.87 19.07 -4.27
CA TYR A 215 15.73 18.66 -2.86
C TYR A 215 16.64 17.49 -2.49
N PHE A 216 17.45 16.97 -3.43
CA PHE A 216 18.42 15.94 -3.09
C PHE A 216 19.54 16.52 -2.22
N PRO A 217 19.88 15.88 -1.08
CA PRO A 217 21.04 16.26 -0.31
C PRO A 217 22.28 16.16 -1.20
N SER A 218 22.92 17.29 -1.48
CA SER A 218 24.19 17.32 -2.21
C SER A 218 25.30 16.74 -1.32
N ASN A 219 25.40 15.42 -1.24
CA ASN A 219 26.52 14.74 -0.59
C ASN A 219 27.72 14.55 -1.54
N ASN A 220 27.71 15.18 -2.71
CA ASN A 220 28.88 15.21 -3.58
C ASN A 220 29.79 16.35 -3.11
N ALA A 221 30.75 16.01 -2.26
CA ALA A 221 32.08 16.57 -2.47
C ALA A 221 32.47 16.24 -3.93
N GLU A 222 32.83 17.27 -4.68
CA GLU A 222 33.17 17.27 -6.11
C GLU A 222 32.00 17.23 -7.11
N VAL A 223 31.44 18.42 -7.32
CA VAL A 223 30.86 18.83 -8.59
C VAL A 223 32.00 19.19 -9.55
N SER A 224 32.11 18.45 -10.64
CA SER A 224 32.63 18.95 -11.92
C SER A 224 32.05 18.11 -13.06
N LEU A 225 30.77 18.33 -13.36
CA LEU A 225 30.26 18.09 -14.70
C LEU A 225 30.37 19.42 -15.44
N ILE A 226 31.48 19.54 -16.16
CA ILE A 226 31.72 20.57 -17.17
C ILE A 226 30.62 20.43 -18.22
N VAL A 227 29.88 21.52 -18.43
CA VAL A 227 29.13 21.74 -19.66
C VAL A 227 30.15 21.98 -20.76
N ALA A 228 30.21 21.07 -21.73
CA ALA A 228 30.76 21.29 -23.07
C ALA A 228 29.90 20.50 -24.06
#